data_AF-A0A7D5PBH9-F1
#
_entry.id   AF-A0A7D5PBH9-F1
#
_cell.length_a   1.000
_cell.length_b   1.000
_cell.length_c   1.000
_cell.angle_alpha   90.00
_cell.angle_beta   90.00
_cell.angle_gamma   90.00
#
_symmetry.space_group_name_H-M   'P 1'
#
loop_
_entity.id
_entity.type
_entity.pdbx_description
1 polymer ?
#
loop_
_entity_poly.entity_id
_entity_poly.type
_entity_poly.pdbx_seq_one_letter_code
_entity_poly.pdbx_strand_id
1 'polypeptide(L)'
;MSEQMSRIDWPAGYDRTDPEDREPYDGDLSPTRKESFKSIVDELERWGATSIDIETASDHYVDRPNIPHQHDKPDDVGVVVRFRHEDEAADEPLAYACDHWETQRENARAIALYVRRMRLAEKCQIATGQSTAATARLPGGDEDDDVIVAGTSEPELDVERAAELLGVAPDAPDRVVETAFQEAIKDGHPDQGGDASMSRLKEAREVLTDAG
;
A
#
# COMPACT_ATOMS: atom_id res chain seq x y z
N MET A 1 -21.06 -34.49 14.61
CA MET A 1 -21.77 -33.84 13.49
C MET A 1 -20.73 -32.98 12.81
N SER A 2 -20.45 -33.25 11.54
CA SER A 2 -19.25 -32.76 10.86
C SER A 2 -19.27 -31.23 10.71
N GLU A 3 -18.32 -30.56 11.36
CA GLU A 3 -17.89 -29.20 11.02
C GLU A 3 -17.40 -29.21 9.56
N GLN A 4 -18.24 -28.72 8.65
CA GLN A 4 -17.72 -28.19 7.40
C GLN A 4 -17.39 -26.73 7.68
N MET A 5 -16.18 -26.48 8.19
CA MET A 5 -15.59 -25.16 8.13
C MET A 5 -15.40 -24.86 6.64
N SER A 6 -16.29 -24.04 6.05
CA SER A 6 -16.05 -23.47 4.72
C SER A 6 -14.77 -22.66 4.82
N ARG A 7 -13.67 -23.25 4.33
CA ARG A 7 -12.36 -22.62 4.36
C ARG A 7 -12.39 -21.50 3.33
N ILE A 8 -12.39 -20.26 3.81
CA ILE A 8 -12.18 -19.09 2.96
C ILE A 8 -10.82 -19.27 2.27
N ASP A 9 -10.79 -19.15 0.94
CA ASP A 9 -9.55 -19.12 0.18
C ASP A 9 -8.81 -17.81 0.49
N TRP A 10 -7.85 -17.87 1.41
CA TRP A 10 -7.08 -16.70 1.81
C TRP A 10 -5.94 -16.41 0.82
N PRO A 11 -5.63 -15.13 0.53
CA PRO A 11 -4.52 -14.81 -0.37
C PRO A 11 -3.19 -15.45 0.07
N ALA A 12 -2.50 -16.08 -0.88
CA ALA A 12 -1.24 -16.78 -0.62
C ALA A 12 -0.17 -15.81 -0.09
N GLY A 13 0.67 -16.30 0.84
CA GLY A 13 1.76 -15.52 1.42
C GLY A 13 1.35 -14.52 2.51
N TYR A 14 0.07 -14.50 2.90
CA TYR A 14 -0.41 -13.67 4.01
C TYR A 14 -0.96 -14.54 5.14
N ASP A 15 -0.57 -14.20 6.38
CA ASP A 15 -1.08 -14.86 7.57
C ASP A 15 -2.49 -14.40 7.92
N ARG A 16 -3.22 -15.27 8.64
CA ARG A 16 -4.52 -14.96 9.26
C ARG A 16 -4.30 -14.33 10.62
N THR A 17 -5.23 -13.47 11.04
CA THR A 17 -5.27 -12.98 12.42
C THR A 17 -5.81 -14.08 13.34
N ASP A 18 -5.08 -14.41 14.41
CA ASP A 18 -5.57 -15.33 15.44
C ASP A 18 -6.89 -14.78 16.03
N PRO A 19 -7.93 -15.60 16.21
CA PRO A 19 -9.17 -15.15 16.83
C PRO A 19 -9.01 -14.46 18.19
N GLU A 20 -7.97 -14.79 18.98
CA GLU A 20 -7.70 -14.16 20.27
C GLU A 20 -7.06 -12.77 20.15
N ASP A 21 -6.42 -12.47 19.02
CA ASP A 21 -5.75 -11.20 18.71
C ASP A 21 -6.66 -10.21 17.97
N ARG A 22 -7.93 -10.57 17.71
CA ARG A 22 -8.88 -9.70 17.02
C ARG A 22 -9.36 -8.59 17.94
N GLU A 23 -9.49 -7.39 17.38
CA GLU A 23 -9.95 -6.21 18.10
C GLU A 23 -11.30 -5.71 17.58
N PRO A 24 -12.12 -5.04 18.42
CA PRO A 24 -13.29 -4.33 17.93
C PRO A 24 -12.86 -3.13 17.07
N TYR A 25 -13.62 -2.84 16.01
CA TYR A 25 -13.28 -1.72 15.14
C TYR A 25 -13.48 -0.38 15.84
N ASP A 26 -12.43 0.45 15.87
CA ASP A 26 -12.41 1.74 16.57
C ASP A 26 -13.01 2.91 15.75
N GLY A 27 -13.31 2.68 14.47
CA GLY A 27 -13.81 3.69 13.54
C GLY A 27 -15.33 3.75 13.40
N ASP A 28 -15.77 4.51 12.38
CA ASP A 28 -17.19 4.70 12.11
C ASP A 28 -17.88 3.44 11.53
N LEU A 29 -18.73 2.83 12.35
CA LEU A 29 -19.62 1.70 12.02
C LEU A 29 -21.07 2.12 11.77
N SER A 30 -21.33 3.38 11.39
CA SER A 30 -22.65 3.83 10.96
C SER A 30 -23.28 2.94 9.87
N PRO A 31 -22.52 2.42 8.87
CA PRO A 31 -23.08 1.50 7.87
C PRO A 31 -23.49 0.15 8.46
N THR A 32 -24.61 -0.39 7.99
CA THR A 32 -25.01 -1.77 8.26
C THR A 32 -24.06 -2.78 7.59
N ARG A 33 -24.18 -4.07 7.94
CA ARG A 33 -23.44 -5.15 7.28
C ARG A 33 -23.63 -5.10 5.77
N LYS A 34 -24.88 -5.09 5.29
CA LYS A 34 -25.21 -5.01 3.87
C LYS A 34 -24.58 -3.78 3.20
N GLU A 35 -24.66 -2.62 3.84
CA GLU A 35 -24.10 -1.37 3.30
C GLU A 35 -22.57 -1.40 3.26
N SER A 36 -21.92 -2.08 4.21
CA SER A 36 -20.46 -2.23 4.24
C SER A 36 -19.98 -3.06 3.05
N PHE A 37 -20.60 -4.22 2.79
CA PHE A 37 -20.29 -5.04 1.61
C PHE A 37 -20.62 -4.32 0.30
N LYS A 38 -21.76 -3.62 0.24
CA LYS A 38 -22.10 -2.80 -0.94
C LYS A 38 -21.07 -1.70 -1.17
N SER A 39 -20.57 -1.07 -0.11
CA SER A 39 -19.57 0.00 -0.23
C SER A 39 -18.26 -0.50 -0.83
N ILE A 40 -17.87 -1.76 -0.59
CA ILE A 40 -16.71 -2.38 -1.26
C ILE A 40 -16.94 -2.38 -2.76
N VAL A 41 -18.07 -2.96 -3.21
CA VAL A 41 -18.40 -3.07 -4.64
C VAL A 41 -18.50 -1.68 -5.28
N ASP A 42 -19.25 -0.77 -4.67
CA ASP A 42 -19.45 0.59 -5.19
C ASP A 42 -18.11 1.35 -5.33
N GLU A 43 -17.17 1.20 -4.38
CA GLU A 43 -15.87 1.88 -4.44
C GLU A 43 -14.89 1.22 -5.41
N LEU A 44 -14.91 -0.12 -5.53
CA LEU A 44 -14.12 -0.86 -6.51
C LEU A 44 -14.58 -0.55 -7.94
N GLU A 45 -15.88 -0.58 -8.22
CA GLU A 45 -16.42 -0.21 -9.55
C GLU A 45 -16.04 1.23 -9.91
N ARG A 46 -16.14 2.17 -8.96
CA ARG A 46 -15.70 3.57 -9.17
C ARG A 46 -14.20 3.71 -9.41
N TRP A 47 -13.41 2.74 -8.98
CA TRP A 47 -11.97 2.71 -9.19
C TRP A 47 -11.60 2.06 -10.53
N GLY A 48 -12.54 1.44 -11.25
CA GLY A 48 -12.24 0.73 -12.50
C GLY A 48 -12.03 -0.78 -12.29
N ALA A 49 -12.53 -1.33 -11.18
CA ALA A 49 -12.51 -2.76 -10.97
C ALA A 49 -13.61 -3.48 -11.78
N THR A 50 -13.27 -4.65 -12.31
CA THR A 50 -14.14 -5.59 -13.00
C THR A 50 -14.03 -6.98 -12.35
N SER A 51 -14.98 -7.87 -12.65
CA SER A 51 -14.98 -9.26 -12.12
C SER A 51 -14.84 -9.33 -10.58
N ILE A 52 -15.57 -8.47 -9.86
CA ILE A 52 -15.53 -8.40 -8.39
C ILE A 52 -16.23 -9.62 -7.79
N ASP A 53 -15.50 -10.33 -6.95
CA ASP A 53 -15.96 -11.49 -6.17
C ASP A 53 -15.62 -11.28 -4.69
N ILE A 54 -16.61 -11.43 -3.81
CA ILE A 54 -16.42 -11.33 -2.36
C ILE A 54 -16.70 -12.69 -1.73
N GLU A 55 -15.67 -13.25 -1.10
CA GLU A 55 -15.72 -14.53 -0.42
C GLU A 55 -15.77 -14.33 1.10
N THR A 56 -16.70 -15.04 1.73
CA THR A 56 -16.83 -15.10 3.18
C THR A 56 -17.31 -16.48 3.61
N ALA A 57 -17.23 -16.80 4.90
CA ALA A 57 -17.82 -18.03 5.44
C ALA A 57 -19.36 -17.98 5.61
N SER A 58 -20.03 -16.89 5.19
CA SER A 58 -21.51 -16.80 5.18
C SER A 58 -22.10 -17.26 3.86
N ASP A 59 -23.39 -17.57 3.85
CA ASP A 59 -24.14 -17.79 2.63
C ASP A 59 -24.49 -16.45 1.97
N HIS A 60 -24.37 -16.37 0.64
CA HIS A 60 -24.62 -15.17 -0.14
C HIS A 60 -25.93 -15.29 -0.93
N TYR A 61 -26.59 -14.15 -1.17
CA TYR A 61 -27.81 -14.14 -1.97
C TYR A 61 -27.52 -14.52 -3.44
N VAL A 62 -28.33 -15.39 -4.03
CA VAL A 62 -28.17 -15.82 -5.44
C VAL A 62 -28.21 -14.64 -6.42
N ASP A 63 -29.08 -13.64 -6.18
CA ASP A 63 -29.21 -12.44 -7.01
C ASP A 63 -28.18 -11.35 -6.67
N ARG A 64 -27.43 -11.51 -5.57
CA ARG A 64 -26.42 -10.56 -5.09
C ARG A 64 -25.24 -11.33 -4.50
N PRO A 65 -24.40 -11.95 -5.35
CA PRO A 65 -23.35 -12.88 -4.90
C PRO A 65 -22.26 -12.22 -4.05
N ASN A 66 -22.19 -10.89 -4.00
CA ASN A 66 -21.22 -10.15 -3.16
C ASN A 66 -21.82 -9.64 -1.84
N ILE A 67 -23.05 -10.05 -1.51
CA ILE A 67 -23.76 -9.63 -0.29
C ILE A 67 -24.11 -10.88 0.52
N PRO A 68 -23.54 -11.05 1.74
CA PRO A 68 -23.92 -12.15 2.61
C PRO A 68 -25.30 -11.93 3.23
N HIS A 69 -25.97 -13.02 3.62
CA HIS A 69 -27.26 -12.97 4.30
C HIS A 69 -27.20 -12.21 5.61
N GLN A 70 -28.19 -11.35 5.87
CA GLN A 70 -28.16 -10.39 6.99
C GLN A 70 -28.03 -11.02 8.39
N HIS A 71 -28.54 -12.23 8.57
CA HIS A 71 -28.61 -12.89 9.89
C HIS A 71 -27.52 -13.95 10.12
N ASP A 72 -26.68 -14.22 9.12
CA ASP A 72 -25.61 -15.19 9.23
C ASP A 72 -24.53 -14.71 10.19
N LYS A 73 -24.05 -15.63 11.04
CA LYS A 73 -23.02 -15.41 12.04
C LYS A 73 -22.01 -16.56 11.98
N PRO A 74 -21.13 -16.57 10.96
CA PRO A 74 -20.10 -17.59 10.87
C PRO A 74 -19.02 -17.38 11.93
N ASP A 75 -18.33 -18.45 12.32
CA ASP A 75 -17.18 -18.39 13.23
C ASP A 75 -15.96 -17.73 12.56
N ASP A 76 -15.78 -17.93 11.26
CA ASP A 76 -14.78 -17.21 10.47
C ASP A 76 -15.34 -15.88 9.96
N VAL A 77 -14.82 -14.79 10.50
CA VAL A 77 -15.23 -13.42 10.21
C VAL A 77 -14.39 -12.76 9.10
N GLY A 78 -13.48 -13.50 8.49
CA GLY A 78 -12.66 -13.03 7.38
C GLY A 78 -13.51 -12.63 6.18
N VAL A 79 -13.03 -11.63 5.46
CA VAL A 79 -13.59 -11.17 4.19
C VAL A 79 -12.45 -11.08 3.19
N VAL A 80 -12.61 -11.73 2.03
CA VAL A 80 -11.68 -11.65 0.90
C VAL A 80 -12.42 -11.08 -0.29
N VAL A 81 -11.79 -10.12 -0.97
CA VAL A 81 -12.33 -9.47 -2.16
C VAL A 81 -11.32 -9.65 -3.28
N ARG A 82 -11.74 -10.29 -4.37
CA ARG A 82 -10.95 -10.46 -5.59
C ARG A 82 -11.54 -9.66 -6.72
N PHE A 83 -10.69 -9.03 -7.53
CA PHE A 83 -11.13 -8.23 -8.67
C PHE A 83 -10.01 -8.07 -9.70
N ARG A 84 -10.37 -7.63 -10.91
CA ARG A 84 -9.42 -7.19 -11.94
C ARG A 84 -9.50 -5.69 -12.09
N HIS A 85 -8.40 -5.01 -12.38
CA HIS A 85 -8.39 -3.58 -12.62
C HIS A 85 -8.28 -3.31 -14.13
N GLU A 86 -9.07 -2.39 -14.69
CA GLU A 86 -9.09 -2.11 -16.14
C GLU A 86 -7.73 -1.69 -16.70
N ASP A 87 -6.96 -0.94 -15.92
CA ASP A 87 -5.62 -0.48 -16.31
C ASP A 87 -4.48 -1.47 -15.98
N GLU A 88 -4.78 -2.60 -15.33
CA GLU A 88 -3.78 -3.62 -15.01
C GLU A 88 -4.04 -4.92 -15.78
N ALA A 89 -3.15 -5.23 -16.72
CA ALA A 89 -3.17 -6.49 -17.46
C ALA A 89 -2.53 -7.65 -16.66
N ALA A 90 -2.78 -7.74 -15.35
CA ALA A 90 -2.30 -8.84 -14.54
C ALA A 90 -3.03 -10.14 -14.95
N ASP A 91 -2.27 -11.23 -15.08
CA ASP A 91 -2.83 -12.55 -15.39
C ASP A 91 -3.71 -13.08 -14.24
N GLU A 92 -3.39 -12.70 -13.00
CA GLU A 92 -4.11 -13.05 -11.79
C GLU A 92 -4.92 -11.88 -11.22
N PRO A 93 -6.11 -12.12 -10.65
CA PRO A 93 -6.89 -11.07 -10.00
C PRO A 93 -6.18 -10.54 -8.76
N LEU A 94 -6.31 -9.23 -8.53
CA LEU A 94 -5.91 -8.59 -7.28
C LEU A 94 -6.80 -9.07 -6.14
N ALA A 95 -6.26 -9.10 -4.91
CA ALA A 95 -7.00 -9.49 -3.73
C ALA A 95 -6.77 -8.52 -2.55
N TYR A 96 -7.85 -8.18 -1.84
CA TYR A 96 -7.81 -7.56 -0.52
C TYR A 96 -8.50 -8.47 0.50
N ALA A 97 -7.83 -8.72 1.62
CA ALA A 97 -8.34 -9.58 2.68
C ALA A 97 -8.24 -8.90 4.04
N CYS A 98 -9.22 -9.12 4.91
CA CYS A 98 -9.23 -8.59 6.26
C CYS A 98 -9.98 -9.53 7.21
N ASP A 99 -9.33 -9.91 8.30
CA ASP A 99 -9.91 -10.71 9.39
C ASP A 99 -9.46 -10.24 10.79
N HIS A 100 -8.94 -9.01 10.85
CA HIS A 100 -8.40 -8.42 12.07
C HIS A 100 -9.50 -8.01 13.06
N TRP A 101 -10.69 -7.68 12.56
CA TRP A 101 -11.79 -7.17 13.37
C TRP A 101 -12.77 -8.26 13.78
N GLU A 102 -13.46 -8.05 14.89
CA GLU A 102 -14.39 -9.00 15.53
C GLU A 102 -15.53 -9.50 14.62
N THR A 103 -15.95 -8.73 13.62
CA THR A 103 -17.09 -9.09 12.76
C THR A 103 -16.83 -8.89 11.27
N GLN A 104 -17.53 -9.67 10.43
CA GLN A 104 -17.50 -9.48 8.97
C GLN A 104 -17.93 -8.08 8.53
N ARG A 105 -18.83 -7.41 9.28
CA ARG A 105 -19.24 -6.03 8.99
C ARG A 105 -18.04 -5.09 9.11
N GLU A 106 -17.25 -5.25 10.17
CA GLU A 106 -16.09 -4.41 10.45
C GLU A 106 -14.98 -4.67 9.45
N ASN A 107 -14.66 -5.94 9.16
CA ASN A 107 -13.71 -6.30 8.11
C ASN A 107 -14.15 -5.75 6.74
N ALA A 108 -15.43 -5.86 6.39
CA ALA A 108 -15.94 -5.27 5.15
C ALA A 108 -15.86 -3.73 5.14
N ARG A 109 -16.12 -3.07 6.28
CA ARG A 109 -16.02 -1.62 6.42
C ARG A 109 -14.58 -1.14 6.25
N ALA A 110 -13.62 -1.83 6.85
CA ALA A 110 -12.20 -1.54 6.73
C ALA A 110 -11.74 -1.64 5.27
N ILE A 111 -12.11 -2.71 4.57
CA ILE A 111 -11.80 -2.88 3.14
C ILE A 111 -12.42 -1.76 2.31
N ALA A 112 -13.69 -1.42 2.51
CA ALA A 112 -14.35 -0.34 1.76
C ALA A 112 -13.65 1.02 1.95
N LEU A 113 -13.21 1.32 3.17
CA LEU A 113 -12.46 2.55 3.47
C LEU A 113 -11.06 2.54 2.83
N TYR A 114 -10.40 1.39 2.82
CA TYR A 114 -9.11 1.22 2.17
C TYR A 114 -9.21 1.41 0.65
N VAL A 115 -10.16 0.74 -0.02
CA VAL A 115 -10.41 0.91 -1.45
C VAL A 115 -10.72 2.38 -1.78
N ARG A 116 -11.59 3.03 -1.00
CA ARG A 116 -11.89 4.45 -1.16
C ARG A 116 -10.63 5.32 -1.04
N ARG A 117 -9.74 5.00 -0.09
CA ARG A 117 -8.46 5.69 0.07
C ARG A 117 -7.60 5.53 -1.18
N MET A 118 -7.42 4.30 -1.69
CA MET A 118 -6.62 4.04 -2.89
C MET A 118 -7.15 4.82 -4.09
N ARG A 119 -8.46 4.72 -4.37
CA ARG A 119 -9.13 5.45 -5.45
C ARG A 119 -8.97 6.97 -5.34
N LEU A 120 -9.07 7.52 -4.13
CA LEU A 120 -8.91 8.96 -3.92
C LEU A 120 -7.45 9.40 -4.03
N ALA A 121 -6.50 8.60 -3.54
CA ALA A 121 -5.08 8.89 -3.65
C ALA A 121 -4.67 9.08 -5.11
N GLU A 122 -5.09 8.17 -5.99
CA GLU A 122 -4.84 8.25 -7.43
C GLU A 122 -5.52 9.46 -8.08
N LYS A 123 -6.79 9.72 -7.74
CA LYS A 123 -7.57 10.80 -8.35
C LYS A 123 -7.14 12.20 -7.92
N CYS A 124 -6.67 12.38 -6.69
CA CYS A 124 -6.53 13.70 -6.10
C CYS A 124 -5.37 14.52 -6.70
N GLN A 125 -4.40 13.92 -7.40
CA GLN A 125 -3.26 14.62 -8.04
C GLN A 125 -2.51 15.59 -7.10
N ILE A 126 -2.61 15.37 -5.78
CA ILE A 126 -1.92 16.19 -4.77
C ILE A 126 -0.47 15.72 -4.71
N ALA A 127 0.42 16.40 -5.42
CA ALA A 127 1.84 16.03 -5.57
C ALA A 127 2.58 15.82 -4.23
N THR A 128 2.20 16.54 -3.16
CA THR A 128 2.80 16.42 -1.83
C THR A 128 2.21 15.29 -0.98
N GLY A 129 1.09 14.68 -1.40
CA GLY A 129 0.39 13.63 -0.67
C GLY A 129 0.56 12.22 -1.26
N GLN A 130 1.29 12.07 -2.36
CA GLN A 130 1.51 10.79 -3.05
C GLN A 130 2.57 9.89 -2.36
N SER A 131 3.14 10.29 -1.22
CA SER A 131 4.26 9.60 -0.57
C SER A 131 3.90 8.32 0.21
N THR A 132 2.71 7.73 0.00
CA THR A 132 2.34 6.44 0.61
C THR A 132 2.61 5.24 -0.32
N ALA A 133 3.30 5.45 -1.44
CA ALA A 133 3.54 4.44 -2.47
C ALA A 133 4.70 3.49 -2.12
N ALA A 134 4.46 2.53 -1.22
CA ALA A 134 5.31 1.35 -1.05
C ALA A 134 4.50 0.11 -0.61
N THR A 135 3.21 0.03 -0.97
CA THR A 135 2.32 -1.08 -0.53
C THR A 135 1.83 -1.97 -1.68
N ALA A 136 2.29 -1.76 -2.92
CA ALA A 136 1.71 -2.44 -4.09
C ALA A 136 2.65 -3.38 -4.88
N ARG A 137 3.77 -3.82 -4.30
CA ARG A 137 4.49 -5.02 -4.78
C ARG A 137 5.10 -5.75 -3.60
N LEU A 138 4.46 -6.82 -3.15
CA LEU A 138 5.22 -7.89 -2.51
C LEU A 138 5.95 -8.64 -3.64
N PRO A 139 7.29 -8.79 -3.57
CA PRO A 139 7.99 -9.71 -4.45
C PRO A 139 7.50 -11.14 -4.20
N GLY A 140 7.34 -11.91 -5.27
CA GLY A 140 7.04 -13.35 -5.17
C GLY A 140 8.12 -14.04 -4.35
N GLY A 141 7.70 -14.86 -3.39
CA GLY A 141 8.60 -15.62 -2.54
C GLY A 141 9.32 -16.70 -3.34
N ASP A 142 10.60 -16.47 -3.57
CA ASP A 142 11.58 -17.56 -3.65
C ASP A 142 12.44 -17.47 -2.40
N GLU A 143 12.36 -18.54 -1.61
CA GLU A 143 13.16 -18.77 -0.41
C GLU A 143 14.62 -18.95 -0.82
N ASP A 144 15.49 -18.03 -0.42
CA ASP A 144 16.82 -18.35 0.11
C ASP A 144 17.41 -17.07 0.74
N ASP A 145 17.70 -17.17 2.04
CA ASP A 145 18.55 -16.32 2.88
C ASP A 145 18.82 -14.87 2.40
N ASP A 146 18.16 -13.90 3.03
CA ASP A 146 18.91 -12.84 3.70
C ASP A 146 18.04 -12.11 4.74
N VAL A 147 18.61 -11.98 5.94
CA VAL A 147 18.06 -11.25 7.07
C VAL A 147 17.82 -9.79 6.65
N ILE A 148 16.56 -9.36 6.54
CA ILE A 148 16.24 -7.93 6.38
C ILE A 148 16.49 -7.25 7.73
N VAL A 149 17.73 -6.79 7.90
CA VAL A 149 18.12 -5.85 8.93
C VAL A 149 17.32 -4.56 8.72
N ALA A 150 16.54 -4.18 9.72
CA ALA A 150 15.95 -2.86 9.84
C ALA A 150 17.05 -1.80 9.69
N GLY A 151 16.96 -0.98 8.64
CA GLY A 151 17.79 0.21 8.44
C GLY A 151 19.27 -0.07 8.23
N THR A 152 19.66 -0.41 7.00
CA THR A 152 20.90 0.16 6.48
C THR A 152 20.67 1.65 6.31
N SER A 153 21.04 2.44 7.31
CA SER A 153 21.53 3.79 7.04
C SER A 153 22.51 3.66 5.89
N GLU A 154 22.18 4.25 4.74
CA GLU A 154 23.23 4.56 3.78
C GLU A 154 24.32 5.32 4.54
N PRO A 155 25.60 5.03 4.29
CA PRO A 155 26.68 5.66 5.04
C PRO A 155 26.51 7.18 5.01
N GLU A 156 26.65 7.84 6.17
CA GLU A 156 26.57 9.29 6.30
C GLU A 156 27.34 9.95 5.15
N LEU A 157 26.67 10.86 4.43
CA LEU A 157 27.25 11.51 3.28
C LEU A 157 28.40 12.41 3.75
N ASP A 158 29.65 12.02 3.48
CA ASP A 158 30.81 12.85 3.77
C ASP A 158 30.96 13.98 2.76
N VAL A 159 31.76 14.98 3.12
CA VAL A 159 31.97 16.21 2.34
C VAL A 159 32.47 15.90 0.92
N GLU A 160 33.33 14.91 0.77
CA GLU A 160 33.83 14.46 -0.53
C GLU A 160 32.74 13.84 -1.42
N ARG A 161 31.88 12.97 -0.88
CA ARG A 161 30.78 12.37 -1.65
C ARG A 161 29.69 13.38 -1.97
N ALA A 162 29.42 14.32 -1.05
CA ALA A 162 28.49 15.42 -1.29
C ALA A 162 28.97 16.32 -2.44
N ALA A 163 30.28 16.60 -2.50
CA ALA A 163 30.90 17.38 -3.56
C ALA A 163 30.84 16.66 -4.92
N GLU A 164 31.08 15.34 -4.94
CA GLU A 164 30.96 14.50 -6.14
C GLU A 164 29.52 14.48 -6.68
N LEU A 165 28.54 14.34 -5.78
CA LEU A 165 27.11 14.34 -6.11
C LEU A 165 26.63 15.65 -6.75
N LEU A 166 27.14 16.79 -6.29
CA LEU A 166 26.81 18.10 -6.84
C LEU A 166 27.77 18.57 -7.92
N GLY A 167 28.82 17.79 -8.25
CA GLY A 167 29.82 18.14 -9.26
C GLY A 167 30.66 19.38 -8.89
N VAL A 168 30.85 19.64 -7.60
CA VAL A 168 31.57 20.82 -7.08
C VAL A 168 32.83 20.41 -6.32
N ALA A 169 33.66 21.40 -5.95
CA ALA A 169 34.79 21.16 -5.06
C ALA A 169 34.31 21.01 -3.59
N PRO A 170 34.98 20.19 -2.76
CA PRO A 170 34.64 20.01 -1.34
C PRO A 170 34.64 21.30 -0.50
N ASP A 171 35.41 22.30 -0.92
CA ASP A 171 35.55 23.62 -0.29
C ASP A 171 34.86 24.73 -1.10
N ALA A 172 33.91 24.37 -1.96
CA ALA A 172 33.19 25.33 -2.78
C ALA A 172 32.40 26.31 -1.91
N PRO A 173 32.43 27.62 -2.20
CA PRO A 173 31.67 28.60 -1.43
C PRO A 173 30.16 28.37 -1.61
N ASP A 174 29.34 28.65 -0.59
CA ASP A 174 27.90 28.35 -0.53
C ASP A 174 27.13 28.73 -1.80
N ARG A 175 27.45 29.89 -2.40
CA ARG A 175 26.84 30.36 -3.64
C ARG A 175 27.02 29.40 -4.83
N VAL A 176 28.15 28.69 -4.88
CA VAL A 176 28.48 27.69 -5.91
C VAL A 176 27.74 26.39 -5.63
N VAL A 177 27.68 25.96 -4.37
CA VAL A 177 26.90 24.78 -3.94
C VAL A 177 25.42 24.96 -4.25
N GLU A 178 24.85 26.13 -3.95
CA GLU A 178 23.44 26.42 -4.22
C GLU A 178 23.13 26.50 -5.72
N THR A 179 24.05 27.04 -6.52
CA THR A 179 23.89 27.07 -7.99
C THR A 179 23.93 25.65 -8.56
N ALA A 180 24.88 24.83 -8.14
CA ALA A 180 25.02 23.44 -8.59
C ALA A 180 23.82 22.57 -8.18
N PHE A 181 23.29 22.76 -6.98
CA PHE A 181 22.04 22.11 -6.53
C PHE A 181 20.83 22.51 -7.40
N GLN A 182 20.71 23.78 -7.74
CA GLN A 182 19.63 24.25 -8.62
C GLN A 182 19.76 23.72 -10.04
N GLU A 183 20.98 23.55 -10.55
CA GLU A 183 21.26 22.94 -11.86
C GLU A 183 20.96 21.44 -11.83
N ALA A 184 21.41 20.70 -10.80
CA ALA A 184 21.12 19.27 -10.61
C ALA A 184 19.61 18.97 -10.49
N ILE A 185 18.82 19.88 -9.91
CA ILE A 185 17.35 19.76 -9.87
C ILE A 185 16.71 20.03 -11.24
N LYS A 186 17.25 20.98 -12.01
CA LYS A 186 16.72 21.34 -13.34
C LYS A 186 17.06 20.29 -14.39
N ASP A 187 18.23 19.67 -14.28
CA ASP A 187 18.74 18.63 -15.18
C ASP A 187 18.25 17.23 -14.81
N GLY A 188 17.06 17.10 -14.21
CA GLY A 188 16.41 15.83 -13.86
C GLY A 188 16.10 14.95 -15.09
N HIS A 189 17.14 14.41 -15.71
CA HIS A 189 17.13 13.43 -16.78
C HIS A 189 17.97 12.21 -16.35
N PRO A 190 17.38 11.01 -16.25
CA PRO A 190 18.05 9.76 -15.87
C PRO A 190 18.91 9.17 -17.01
N ASP A 191 19.64 9.99 -17.77
CA ASP A 191 20.43 9.57 -18.94
C ASP A 191 21.96 9.77 -18.78
N GLN A 192 22.42 10.28 -17.64
CA GLN A 192 23.84 10.28 -17.26
C GLN A 192 24.06 9.54 -15.94
N GLY A 193 23.54 8.31 -15.85
CA GLY A 193 24.05 7.28 -14.93
C GLY A 193 24.06 7.58 -13.43
N GLY A 194 23.36 8.62 -12.97
CA GLY A 194 23.26 8.97 -11.55
C GLY A 194 21.87 8.64 -11.00
N ASP A 195 21.80 7.67 -10.08
CA ASP A 195 20.60 7.29 -9.32
C ASP A 195 20.39 8.20 -8.08
N ALA A 196 20.79 9.47 -8.19
CA ALA A 196 20.75 10.39 -7.07
C ALA A 196 19.32 10.90 -6.88
N SER A 197 18.61 10.34 -5.91
CA SER A 197 17.29 10.83 -5.51
C SER A 197 17.33 12.31 -5.11
N MET A 198 16.22 13.03 -5.31
CA MET A 198 16.08 14.43 -4.90
C MET A 198 16.37 14.65 -3.40
N SER A 199 16.13 13.62 -2.57
CA SER A 199 16.49 13.62 -1.16
C SER A 199 18.01 13.64 -0.95
N ARG A 200 18.76 12.87 -1.75
CA ARG A 200 20.23 12.80 -1.69
C ARG A 200 20.90 14.11 -2.12
N LEU A 201 20.33 14.79 -3.12
CA LEU A 201 20.80 16.13 -3.54
C LEU A 201 20.61 17.19 -2.44
N LYS A 202 19.54 17.09 -1.64
CA LYS A 202 19.31 17.99 -0.50
C LYS A 202 20.30 17.74 0.62
N GLU A 203 20.53 16.48 0.96
CA GLU A 203 21.52 16.09 1.97
C GLU A 203 22.93 16.55 1.58
N ALA A 204 23.32 16.39 0.32
CA ALA A 204 24.61 16.88 -0.20
C ALA A 204 24.78 18.40 -0.07
N ARG A 205 23.70 19.17 -0.29
CA ARG A 205 23.73 20.62 -0.08
C ARG A 205 23.96 20.95 1.39
N GLU A 206 23.21 20.31 2.29
CA GLU A 206 23.27 20.57 3.73
C GLU A 206 24.66 20.28 4.29
N VAL A 207 25.27 19.15 3.93
CA VAL A 207 26.64 18.78 4.36
C VAL A 207 27.68 19.82 3.92
N LEU A 208 27.59 20.33 2.68
CA LEU A 208 28.57 21.31 2.17
C LEU A 208 28.39 22.71 2.74
N THR A 209 27.16 23.11 3.09
CA THR A 209 26.91 24.43 3.71
C THR A 209 27.12 24.45 5.21
N ASP A 210 26.99 23.30 5.89
CA ASP A 210 27.24 23.17 7.33
C ASP A 210 28.72 22.92 7.67
N ALA A 211 29.54 22.55 6.68
CA ALA A 211 30.98 22.34 6.82
C ALA A 211 31.84 23.63 6.68
N GLY A 212 31.22 24.78 6.40
CA GLY A 212 31.86 26.08 6.12
C GLY A 212 32.06 27.01 7.31
#